data_AF-A0A7L2G0X9-F1
#
_entry.id   AF-A0A7L2G0X9-F1
#
_cell.length_a   1.000
_cell.length_b   1.000
_cell.length_c   1.000
_cell.angle_alpha   90.00
_cell.angle_beta   90.00
_cell.angle_gamma   90.00
#
_symmetry.space_group_name_H-M   'P 1'
#
loop_
_entity.id
_entity.type
_entity.pdbx_description
1 polymer ?
#
loop_
_entity_poly.entity_id
_entity_poly.type
_entity_poly.pdbx_seq_one_letter_code
_entity_poly.pdbx_strand_id
1 'polypeptide(L)'
;ETLQRIVSTLASKNDEIHNFIDMLNHTIRNVQVNSSTAISELDEEFDGLYSVLDEMKGTMANAIQQEEARKIQALQDQLSQCSNALESSEELLELAAQSLDVKDPVEFLKVENVEQIVTMASAFRISLKPKVSDSMTHLMVDFAVERRMLQAVKFLPVPKAPEIDLAACLVADNCITVSWRMPEEDSRIDHFVLEYRKTNVDGLPRVKDEERWERIDYIKATEYTLSGLKFDTKYMNVRVQACNKAVAGEYSDPVTLETKAFVFGLDSTSSHLNLKVEDTYVEWDPTGGKGQEKIKGKENKSRSGAPSPKRTSVSTRSSPRGSRDHFTGESYTVLGDTAVESGQNYWEVRAQKDCKSYSVGVTYRNLGKFDQLGKTNSSWCIHINNWLQTTFSAKHNNKTKTLDIPVPDRIGVYCDFDGGQLTFYNANSKELLHTFKTKFTQPLLPAFMIWCGGLTVSTGLQVPSAVKTLQKNENGLSGSTSSLNNIA
;
A
#
# COMPACT_ATOMS: atom_id res chain seq x y z
N GLU A 1 13.77 -43.00 -48.64
CA GLU A 1 14.24 -42.03 -47.64
C GLU A 1 13.71 -40.61 -47.88
N THR A 2 14.02 -39.95 -49.01
CA THR A 2 13.56 -38.56 -49.28
C THR A 2 12.04 -38.39 -49.22
N LEU A 3 11.28 -39.32 -49.81
CA LEU A 3 9.81 -39.31 -49.78
C LEU A 3 9.27 -39.41 -48.34
N GLN A 4 9.90 -40.24 -47.50
CA GLN A 4 9.51 -40.45 -46.11
C GLN A 4 9.74 -39.19 -45.27
N ARG A 5 10.85 -38.47 -45.53
CA ARG A 5 11.11 -37.16 -44.91
C ARG A 5 10.06 -36.12 -45.30
N ILE A 6 9.68 -36.08 -46.57
CA ILE A 6 8.63 -35.16 -47.08
C ILE A 6 7.28 -35.48 -46.43
N VAL A 7 6.90 -36.77 -46.34
CA VAL A 7 5.66 -37.21 -45.68
C VAL A 7 5.66 -36.81 -44.20
N SER A 8 6.75 -37.01 -43.47
CA SER A 8 6.84 -36.59 -42.07
C SER A 8 6.73 -35.08 -41.88
N THR A 9 7.33 -34.27 -42.76
CA THR A 9 7.19 -32.81 -42.72
C THR A 9 5.76 -32.36 -43.03
N LEU A 10 5.11 -32.97 -44.02
CA LEU A 10 3.71 -32.69 -44.36
C LEU A 10 2.77 -33.06 -43.22
N ALA A 11 2.98 -34.21 -42.57
CA ALA A 11 2.20 -34.62 -41.39
C ALA A 11 2.34 -33.60 -40.25
N SER A 12 3.58 -33.22 -39.90
CA SER A 12 3.84 -32.19 -38.88
C SER A 12 3.18 -30.85 -39.21
N LYS A 13 3.22 -30.42 -40.47
CA LYS A 13 2.55 -29.19 -40.91
C LYS A 13 1.03 -29.31 -40.87
N ASN A 14 0.49 -30.48 -41.19
CA ASN A 14 -0.94 -30.74 -41.10
C ASN A 14 -1.41 -30.66 -39.63
N ASP A 15 -0.63 -31.21 -38.69
CA ASP A 15 -0.90 -31.12 -37.25
C ASP A 15 -0.83 -29.65 -36.75
N GLU A 16 0.17 -28.88 -37.18
CA GLU A 16 0.25 -27.43 -36.87
C GLU A 16 -0.98 -26.67 -37.39
N ILE A 17 -1.43 -26.98 -38.61
CA ILE A 17 -2.61 -26.35 -39.21
C ILE A 17 -3.87 -26.74 -38.45
N HIS A 18 -4.04 -28.01 -38.06
CA HIS A 18 -5.17 -28.44 -37.24
C HIS A 18 -5.21 -27.72 -35.89
N ASN A 19 -4.07 -27.64 -35.19
CA ASN A 19 -3.98 -26.89 -33.93
C ASN A 19 -4.30 -25.40 -34.10
N PHE A 20 -3.84 -24.79 -35.20
CA PHE A 20 -4.16 -23.39 -35.51
C PHE A 20 -5.65 -23.18 -35.81
N ILE A 21 -6.28 -24.10 -36.54
CA ILE A 21 -7.73 -24.09 -36.79
C ILE A 21 -8.51 -24.21 -35.46
N ASP A 22 -8.10 -25.10 -34.57
CA ASP A 22 -8.75 -25.27 -33.26
C ASP A 22 -8.62 -24.02 -32.38
N MET A 23 -7.44 -23.41 -32.37
CA MET A 23 -7.22 -22.12 -31.72
C MET A 23 -8.13 -21.03 -32.31
N LEU A 24 -8.22 -20.91 -33.63
CA LEU A 24 -9.13 -19.94 -34.27
C LEU A 24 -10.60 -20.20 -33.91
N ASN A 25 -11.04 -21.46 -33.94
CA ASN A 25 -12.41 -21.82 -33.55
C ASN A 25 -12.69 -21.51 -32.07
N HIS A 26 -11.69 -21.61 -31.20
CA HIS A 26 -11.81 -21.22 -29.81
C HIS A 26 -11.89 -19.69 -29.66
N THR A 27 -11.02 -18.94 -30.34
CA THR A 27 -11.07 -17.47 -30.36
C THR A 27 -12.40 -16.94 -30.89
N ILE A 28 -12.95 -17.52 -31.96
CA ILE A 28 -14.27 -17.15 -32.50
C ILE A 28 -15.36 -17.33 -31.44
N ARG A 29 -15.39 -18.47 -30.76
CA ARG A 29 -16.34 -18.73 -29.67
C ARG A 29 -16.19 -17.72 -28.53
N ASN A 30 -14.96 -17.41 -28.13
CA ASN A 30 -14.71 -16.44 -27.07
C ASN A 30 -15.17 -15.03 -27.48
N VAL A 31 -14.94 -14.61 -28.73
CA VAL A 31 -15.44 -13.33 -29.25
C VAL A 31 -16.97 -13.28 -29.22
N GLN A 32 -17.65 -14.37 -29.60
CA GLN A 32 -19.11 -14.45 -29.54
C GLN A 32 -19.64 -14.29 -28.10
N VAL A 33 -19.06 -15.04 -27.14
CA VAL A 33 -19.45 -14.94 -25.72
C VAL A 33 -19.19 -13.53 -25.19
N ASN A 34 -17.99 -12.99 -25.39
CA ASN A 34 -17.63 -11.66 -24.91
C ASN A 34 -18.52 -10.56 -25.53
N SER A 35 -18.88 -10.69 -26.80
CA SER A 35 -19.79 -9.75 -27.46
C SER A 35 -21.21 -9.80 -26.86
N SER A 36 -21.69 -11.00 -26.52
CA SER A 36 -22.98 -11.16 -25.86
C SER A 36 -22.97 -10.55 -24.46
N THR A 37 -21.87 -10.72 -23.72
CA THR A 37 -21.69 -10.10 -22.40
C THR A 37 -21.69 -8.58 -22.50
N ALA A 38 -20.92 -8.00 -23.44
CA ALA A 38 -20.84 -6.56 -23.63
C ALA A 38 -22.19 -5.93 -24.03
N ILE A 39 -23.02 -6.65 -24.79
CA ILE A 39 -24.39 -6.22 -25.10
C ILE A 39 -25.26 -6.23 -23.83
N SER A 40 -25.18 -7.29 -23.02
CA SER A 40 -25.93 -7.37 -21.76
C SER A 40 -25.57 -6.24 -20.79
N GLU A 41 -24.27 -5.95 -20.63
CA GLU A 41 -23.80 -4.83 -19.78
C GLU A 41 -24.28 -3.48 -20.31
N LEU A 42 -24.34 -3.30 -21.64
CA LEU A 42 -24.89 -2.10 -22.25
C LEU A 42 -26.39 -1.95 -21.96
N ASP A 43 -27.16 -3.03 -22.10
CA ASP A 43 -28.58 -3.05 -21.80
C ASP A 43 -28.85 -2.70 -20.32
N GLU A 44 -28.05 -3.22 -19.38
CA GLU A 44 -28.14 -2.88 -17.96
C GLU A 44 -27.91 -1.38 -17.68
N GLU A 45 -26.94 -0.75 -18.34
CA GLU A 45 -26.69 0.70 -18.21
C GLU A 45 -27.87 1.53 -18.77
N PHE A 46 -28.48 1.09 -19.88
CA PHE A 46 -29.68 1.74 -20.42
C PHE A 46 -30.91 1.55 -19.52
N ASP A 47 -31.11 0.36 -18.95
CA ASP A 47 -32.17 0.09 -17.98
C ASP A 47 -32.03 0.99 -16.74
N GLY A 48 -30.80 1.22 -16.29
CA GLY A 48 -30.48 2.22 -15.26
C GLY A 48 -30.95 3.63 -15.63
N LEU A 49 -30.66 4.09 -16.85
CA LEU A 49 -31.11 5.39 -17.35
C LEU A 49 -32.63 5.48 -17.49
N TYR A 50 -33.28 4.42 -17.98
CA TYR A 50 -34.74 4.37 -18.09
C TYR A 50 -35.42 4.47 -16.73
N SER A 51 -34.88 3.77 -15.72
CA SER A 51 -35.39 3.83 -14.34
C SER A 51 -35.36 5.26 -13.79
N VAL A 52 -34.24 5.97 -13.96
CA VAL A 52 -34.11 7.37 -13.52
C VAL A 52 -35.09 8.29 -14.25
N LEU A 53 -35.26 8.11 -15.57
CA LEU A 53 -36.21 8.91 -16.35
C LEU A 53 -37.66 8.64 -15.96
N ASP A 54 -38.02 7.40 -15.64
CA ASP A 54 -39.37 7.03 -15.21
C ASP A 54 -39.68 7.58 -13.80
N GLU A 55 -38.71 7.50 -12.88
CA GLU A 55 -38.83 8.11 -11.55
C GLU A 55 -38.99 9.64 -11.66
N MET A 56 -38.19 10.30 -12.51
CA MET A 56 -38.31 11.74 -12.77
C MET A 56 -39.67 12.09 -13.38
N LYS A 57 -40.18 11.30 -14.31
CA LYS A 57 -41.52 11.48 -14.89
C LYS A 57 -42.60 11.33 -13.81
N GLY A 58 -42.50 10.31 -12.96
CA GLY A 58 -43.44 10.07 -11.86
C GLY A 58 -43.49 11.23 -10.88
N THR A 59 -42.33 11.74 -10.46
CA THR A 59 -42.24 12.90 -9.54
C THR A 59 -42.84 14.17 -10.16
N MET A 60 -42.55 14.47 -11.42
CA MET A 60 -43.13 15.63 -12.12
C MET A 60 -44.65 15.49 -12.33
N ALA A 61 -45.13 14.30 -12.69
CA ALA A 61 -46.57 14.04 -12.85
C ALA A 61 -47.33 14.21 -11.53
N ASN A 62 -46.77 13.73 -10.42
CA ASN A 62 -47.34 13.91 -9.09
C ASN A 62 -47.43 15.41 -8.72
N ALA A 63 -46.42 16.21 -9.04
CA ALA A 63 -46.46 17.65 -8.78
C ALA A 63 -47.58 18.35 -9.58
N ILE A 64 -47.78 17.96 -10.84
CA ILE A 64 -48.88 18.48 -11.68
C ILE A 64 -50.24 18.09 -11.09
N GLN A 65 -50.42 16.82 -10.70
CA GLN A 65 -51.67 16.33 -10.09
C GLN A 65 -51.97 17.02 -8.75
N GLN A 66 -50.94 17.29 -7.94
CA GLN A 66 -51.10 18.04 -6.69
C GLN A 66 -51.53 19.48 -6.94
N GLU A 67 -50.95 20.15 -7.94
CA GLU A 67 -51.33 21.53 -8.29
C GLU A 67 -52.74 21.58 -8.90
N GLU A 68 -53.10 20.59 -9.71
CA GLU A 68 -54.47 20.42 -10.21
C GLU A 68 -55.45 20.28 -9.05
N ALA A 69 -55.22 19.34 -8.13
CA ALA A 69 -56.07 19.12 -6.97
C ALA A 69 -56.19 20.38 -6.10
N ARG A 70 -55.08 21.09 -5.86
CA ARG A 70 -55.05 22.34 -5.09
C ARG A 70 -55.90 23.42 -5.74
N LYS A 71 -55.79 23.61 -7.05
CA LYS A 71 -56.56 24.62 -7.79
C LYS A 71 -58.04 24.26 -7.86
N ILE A 72 -58.37 22.99 -8.13
CA ILE A 72 -59.75 22.51 -8.15
C ILE A 72 -60.39 22.72 -6.77
N GLN A 73 -59.70 22.34 -5.69
CA GLN A 73 -60.20 22.55 -4.33
C GLN A 73 -60.45 24.03 -4.05
N ALA A 74 -59.51 24.92 -4.39
CA ALA A 74 -59.67 26.36 -4.19
C ALA A 74 -60.87 26.95 -4.97
N LEU A 75 -61.14 26.43 -6.17
CA LEU A 75 -62.30 26.81 -6.97
C LEU A 75 -63.61 26.24 -6.40
N GLN A 76 -63.61 24.99 -5.94
CA GLN A 76 -64.78 24.36 -5.30
C GLN A 76 -65.16 25.09 -4.01
N ASP A 77 -64.18 25.45 -3.18
CA ASP A 77 -64.40 26.23 -1.96
C ASP A 77 -64.99 27.61 -2.30
N GLN A 78 -64.49 28.26 -3.35
CA GLN A 78 -65.05 29.53 -3.83
C GLN A 78 -66.48 29.34 -4.38
N LEU A 79 -66.75 28.27 -5.11
CA LEU A 79 -68.06 27.96 -5.66
C LEU A 79 -69.09 27.73 -4.54
N SER A 80 -68.73 26.97 -3.51
CA SER A 80 -69.58 26.77 -2.32
C SER A 80 -69.85 28.10 -1.60
N GLN A 81 -68.82 28.94 -1.42
CA GLN A 81 -69.00 30.28 -0.85
C GLN A 81 -69.96 31.14 -1.67
N CYS A 82 -69.82 31.14 -3.00
CA CYS A 82 -70.72 31.87 -3.88
C CYS A 82 -72.15 31.29 -3.85
N SER A 83 -72.30 29.97 -3.79
CA SER A 83 -73.61 29.30 -3.76
C SER A 83 -74.38 29.63 -2.48
N ASN A 84 -73.74 29.46 -1.32
CA ASN A 84 -74.36 29.76 -0.02
C ASN A 84 -74.75 31.25 0.08
N ALA A 85 -73.91 32.10 -0.52
CA ALA A 85 -74.17 33.51 -0.55
C ALA A 85 -75.27 33.91 -1.54
N LEU A 86 -75.36 33.24 -2.69
CA LEU A 86 -76.47 33.43 -3.61
C LEU A 86 -77.79 33.03 -2.94
N GLU A 87 -77.84 31.87 -2.28
CA GLU A 87 -79.01 31.39 -1.53
C GLU A 87 -79.42 32.39 -0.45
N SER A 88 -78.48 32.84 0.39
CA SER A 88 -78.74 33.87 1.40
C SER A 88 -79.21 35.21 0.79
N SER A 89 -78.69 35.59 -0.37
CA SER A 89 -79.13 36.80 -1.07
C SER A 89 -80.53 36.65 -1.67
N GLU A 90 -80.89 35.45 -2.16
CA GLU A 90 -82.22 35.14 -2.67
C GLU A 90 -83.26 35.16 -1.54
N GLU A 91 -82.95 34.58 -0.38
CA GLU A 91 -83.80 34.64 0.82
C GLU A 91 -84.04 36.09 1.29
N LEU A 92 -82.97 36.90 1.35
CA LEU A 92 -83.07 38.32 1.70
C LEU A 92 -83.91 39.10 0.68
N LEU A 93 -83.80 38.77 -0.60
CA LEU A 93 -84.57 39.40 -1.67
C LEU A 93 -86.06 39.02 -1.57
N GLU A 94 -86.38 37.77 -1.24
CA GLU A 94 -87.74 37.33 -1.00
C GLU A 94 -88.35 38.04 0.23
N LEU A 95 -87.63 38.12 1.34
CA LEU A 95 -88.06 38.85 2.55
C LEU A 95 -88.30 40.34 2.26
N ALA A 96 -87.41 40.97 1.50
CA ALA A 96 -87.57 42.36 1.08
C ALA A 96 -88.80 42.55 0.18
N ALA A 97 -89.04 41.64 -0.76
CA ALA A 97 -90.20 41.67 -1.66
C ALA A 97 -91.52 41.48 -0.89
N GLN A 98 -91.57 40.54 0.06
CA GLN A 98 -92.74 40.34 0.93
C GLN A 98 -93.01 41.57 1.79
N SER A 99 -91.97 42.22 2.31
CA SER A 99 -92.11 43.46 3.09
C SER A 99 -92.68 44.60 2.24
N LEU A 100 -92.30 44.71 0.97
CA LEU A 100 -92.80 45.72 0.03
C LEU A 100 -94.27 45.54 -0.37
N ASP A 101 -94.83 44.34 -0.26
CA ASP A 101 -96.24 44.07 -0.62
C ASP A 101 -97.24 44.43 0.51
N VAL A 102 -96.75 44.83 1.69
CA VAL A 102 -97.59 45.30 2.81
C VAL A 102 -98.17 46.68 2.48
N LYS A 103 -99.47 46.73 2.17
CA LYS A 103 -100.18 47.96 1.74
C LYS A 103 -100.68 48.85 2.89
N ASP A 104 -100.63 48.38 4.13
CA ASP A 104 -101.03 49.13 5.33
C ASP A 104 -99.82 49.85 5.98
N PRO A 105 -99.81 51.19 6.04
CA PRO A 105 -98.71 51.97 6.61
C PRO A 105 -98.40 51.67 8.09
N VAL A 106 -99.39 51.22 8.86
CA VAL A 106 -99.23 50.95 10.31
C VAL A 106 -98.66 49.56 10.55
N GLU A 107 -98.95 48.59 9.68
CA GLU A 107 -98.35 47.24 9.75
C GLU A 107 -96.93 47.21 9.19
N PHE A 108 -96.62 48.03 8.18
CA PHE A 108 -95.27 48.14 7.63
C PHE A 108 -94.24 48.61 8.68
N LEU A 109 -94.63 49.53 9.57
CA LEU A 109 -93.79 50.02 10.68
C LEU A 109 -93.51 48.95 11.76
N LYS A 110 -94.25 47.83 11.78
CA LYS A 110 -94.05 46.70 12.70
C LYS A 110 -93.17 45.59 12.11
N VAL A 111 -92.74 45.71 10.85
CA VAL A 111 -91.81 44.75 10.23
C VAL A 111 -90.42 44.97 10.82
N GLU A 112 -90.09 44.24 11.90
CA GLU A 112 -88.84 44.35 12.66
C GLU A 112 -87.55 44.00 11.85
N ASN A 113 -87.69 43.54 10.60
CA ASN A 113 -86.57 42.97 9.83
C ASN A 113 -85.93 43.94 8.81
N VAL A 114 -86.46 45.14 8.59
CA VAL A 114 -85.98 46.04 7.50
C VAL A 114 -84.55 46.54 7.75
N GLU A 115 -84.21 46.96 8.98
CA GLU A 115 -82.85 47.39 9.32
C GLU A 115 -81.83 46.23 9.20
N GLN A 116 -82.27 45.01 9.53
CA GLN A 116 -81.45 43.80 9.42
C GLN A 116 -81.19 43.44 7.95
N ILE A 117 -82.20 43.54 7.07
CA ILE A 117 -82.05 43.33 5.63
C ILE A 117 -81.05 44.33 5.02
N VAL A 118 -81.17 45.62 5.36
CA VAL A 118 -80.26 46.66 4.86
C VAL A 118 -78.82 46.45 5.36
N THR A 119 -78.66 46.04 6.63
CA THR A 119 -77.35 45.75 7.23
C THR A 119 -76.71 44.52 6.60
N MET A 120 -77.47 43.45 6.38
CA MET A 120 -76.94 42.22 5.78
C MET A 120 -76.65 42.38 4.28
N ALA A 121 -77.50 43.10 3.53
CA ALA A 121 -77.28 43.40 2.12
C ALA A 121 -76.05 44.31 1.92
N SER A 122 -75.81 45.28 2.80
CA SER A 122 -74.63 46.15 2.73
C SER A 122 -73.31 45.45 3.13
N ALA A 123 -73.40 44.36 3.89
CA ALA A 123 -72.27 43.51 4.27
C ALA A 123 -71.83 42.51 3.18
N PHE A 124 -72.60 42.35 2.09
CA PHE A 124 -72.28 41.41 1.02
C PHE A 124 -71.08 41.88 0.18
N ARG A 125 -69.91 41.28 0.41
CA ARG A 125 -68.66 41.59 -0.32
C ARG A 125 -68.01 40.30 -0.80
N ILE A 126 -68.52 39.75 -1.90
CA ILE A 126 -67.93 38.57 -2.55
C ILE A 126 -67.21 39.00 -3.83
N SER A 127 -65.99 38.48 -4.01
CA SER A 127 -65.24 38.67 -5.25
C SER A 127 -65.74 37.71 -6.32
N LEU A 128 -66.16 38.25 -7.47
CA LEU A 128 -66.63 37.50 -8.64
C LEU A 128 -65.49 37.12 -9.61
N LYS A 129 -64.22 37.22 -9.18
CA LYS A 129 -63.06 36.76 -9.95
C LYS A 129 -62.57 35.42 -9.40
N PRO A 130 -62.22 34.45 -10.26
CA PRO A 130 -61.60 33.20 -9.81
C PRO A 130 -60.37 33.48 -8.94
N LYS A 131 -60.28 32.81 -7.79
CA LYS A 131 -59.15 32.93 -6.85
C LYS A 131 -57.85 32.35 -7.41
N VAL A 132 -57.93 31.48 -8.40
CA VAL A 132 -56.77 30.82 -9.04
C VAL A 132 -56.92 30.85 -10.56
N SER A 133 -55.78 30.87 -11.28
CA SER A 133 -55.73 30.72 -12.73
C SER A 133 -55.70 29.24 -13.14
N ASP A 134 -56.26 28.94 -14.31
CA ASP A 134 -56.21 27.66 -15.01
C ASP A 134 -54.81 27.30 -15.58
N SER A 135 -53.88 28.27 -15.68
CA SER A 135 -52.57 28.06 -16.30
C SER A 135 -51.64 27.14 -15.52
N MET A 136 -51.07 26.13 -16.18
CA MET A 136 -50.03 25.22 -15.64
C MET A 136 -48.63 25.48 -16.23
N THR A 137 -48.40 26.61 -16.91
CA THR A 137 -47.16 26.84 -17.69
C THR A 137 -45.88 26.89 -16.85
N HIS A 138 -45.99 27.22 -15.56
CA HIS A 138 -44.85 27.22 -14.62
C HIS A 138 -44.32 25.80 -14.31
N LEU A 139 -45.04 24.75 -14.71
CA LEU A 139 -44.65 23.35 -14.59
C LEU A 139 -44.14 22.75 -15.92
N MET A 140 -43.95 23.58 -16.95
CA MET A 140 -43.39 23.11 -18.23
C MET A 140 -41.91 22.75 -18.08
N VAL A 141 -41.51 21.68 -18.78
CA VAL A 141 -40.16 21.12 -18.74
C VAL A 141 -39.52 21.19 -20.12
N ASP A 142 -38.22 21.49 -20.19
CA ASP A 142 -37.42 21.45 -21.41
C ASP A 142 -36.23 20.50 -21.20
N PHE A 143 -36.16 19.45 -22.02
CA PHE A 143 -35.11 18.41 -21.98
C PHE A 143 -34.04 18.60 -23.06
N ALA A 144 -33.91 19.79 -23.64
CA ALA A 144 -32.98 20.04 -24.74
C ALA A 144 -31.51 19.76 -24.36
N VAL A 145 -31.09 20.13 -23.15
CA VAL A 145 -29.70 19.94 -22.68
C VAL A 145 -29.43 18.47 -22.40
N GLU A 146 -30.33 17.81 -21.66
CA GLU A 146 -30.24 16.40 -21.29
C GLU A 146 -30.21 15.51 -22.52
N ARG A 147 -31.06 15.80 -23.52
CA ARG A 147 -31.03 15.09 -24.80
C ARG A 147 -29.70 15.25 -25.52
N ARG A 148 -29.10 16.45 -25.47
CA ARG A 148 -27.79 16.72 -26.07
C ARG A 148 -26.68 15.96 -25.35
N MET A 149 -26.74 15.86 -24.02
CA MET A 149 -25.80 15.07 -23.20
C MET A 149 -25.90 13.58 -23.52
N LEU A 150 -27.12 13.03 -23.62
CA LEU A 150 -27.36 11.63 -24.01
C LEU A 150 -26.83 11.34 -25.42
N GLN A 151 -27.01 12.25 -26.38
CA GLN A 151 -26.46 12.12 -27.74
C GLN A 151 -24.93 12.21 -27.81
N ALA A 152 -24.28 12.77 -26.78
CA ALA A 152 -22.83 12.89 -26.70
C ALA A 152 -22.16 11.65 -26.10
N VAL A 153 -22.93 10.70 -25.54
CA VAL A 153 -22.40 9.46 -24.97
C VAL A 153 -21.75 8.62 -26.07
N LYS A 154 -20.53 8.15 -25.80
CA LYS A 154 -19.74 7.29 -26.69
C LYS A 154 -19.09 6.19 -25.86
N PHE A 155 -18.70 5.10 -26.52
CA PHE A 155 -17.85 4.08 -25.90
C PHE A 155 -16.57 4.71 -25.34
N LEU A 156 -16.12 4.18 -24.20
CA LEU A 156 -14.91 4.63 -23.56
C LEU A 156 -13.70 4.31 -24.45
N PRO A 157 -12.86 5.30 -24.81
CA PRO A 157 -11.64 5.01 -25.55
C PRO A 157 -10.62 4.32 -24.65
N VAL A 158 -9.71 3.56 -25.25
CA VAL A 158 -8.57 2.99 -24.53
C VAL A 158 -7.76 4.13 -23.90
N PRO A 159 -7.51 4.10 -22.58
CA PRO A 159 -6.69 5.12 -21.92
C PRO A 159 -5.28 5.18 -22.53
N LYS A 160 -4.73 6.38 -22.65
CA LYS A 160 -3.32 6.56 -23.03
C LYS A 160 -2.39 6.06 -21.91
N ALA A 161 -1.19 5.64 -22.27
CA ALA A 161 -0.17 5.26 -21.30
C ALA A 161 0.22 6.46 -20.40
N PRO A 162 0.27 6.29 -19.07
CA PRO A 162 0.81 7.29 -18.16
C PRO A 162 2.30 7.55 -18.41
N GLU A 163 2.78 8.72 -18.02
CA GLU A 163 4.21 9.07 -17.99
C GLU A 163 4.71 9.08 -16.54
N ILE A 164 5.70 8.26 -16.21
CA ILE A 164 6.32 8.27 -14.88
C ILE A 164 7.22 9.50 -14.73
N ASP A 165 6.96 10.31 -13.71
CA ASP A 165 7.80 11.45 -13.37
C ASP A 165 8.97 10.99 -12.48
N LEU A 166 10.07 10.66 -13.14
CA LEU A 166 11.31 10.25 -12.49
C LEU A 166 11.86 11.26 -11.47
N ALA A 167 11.58 12.55 -11.64
CA ALA A 167 12.06 13.58 -10.71
C ALA A 167 11.21 13.65 -9.43
N ALA A 168 9.94 13.26 -9.50
CA ALA A 168 9.05 13.16 -8.36
C ALA A 168 9.12 11.79 -7.66
N CYS A 169 9.70 10.77 -8.29
CA CYS A 169 9.96 9.48 -7.67
C CYS A 169 10.98 9.59 -6.52
N LEU A 170 10.73 8.87 -5.42
CA LEU A 170 11.58 8.90 -4.23
C LEU A 170 11.88 7.48 -3.73
N VAL A 171 13.17 7.19 -3.50
CA VAL A 171 13.63 5.96 -2.85
C VAL A 171 14.26 6.31 -1.51
N ALA A 172 13.48 6.22 -0.43
CA ALA A 172 13.92 6.59 0.91
C ALA A 172 13.24 5.71 1.96
N ASP A 173 13.93 5.50 3.09
CA ASP A 173 13.39 4.81 4.25
C ASP A 173 12.76 3.44 3.92
N ASN A 174 13.42 2.66 3.05
CA ASN A 174 12.92 1.36 2.59
C ASN A 174 11.54 1.43 1.91
N CYS A 175 11.22 2.60 1.36
CA CYS A 175 10.03 2.87 0.59
C CYS A 175 10.40 3.39 -0.80
N ILE A 176 9.51 3.13 -1.75
CA ILE A 176 9.60 3.66 -3.12
C ILE A 176 8.28 4.34 -3.43
N THR A 177 8.33 5.66 -3.53
CA THR A 177 7.23 6.47 -4.04
C THR A 177 7.41 6.63 -5.54
N VAL A 178 6.42 6.19 -6.29
CA VAL A 178 6.36 6.31 -7.74
C VAL A 178 5.29 7.33 -8.06
N SER A 179 5.63 8.35 -8.84
CA SER A 179 4.71 9.39 -9.27
C SER A 179 4.62 9.39 -10.80
N TRP A 180 3.42 9.62 -11.32
CA TRP A 180 3.16 9.66 -12.76
C TRP A 180 2.14 10.74 -13.09
N ARG A 181 1.98 11.02 -14.37
CA ARG A 181 0.99 11.95 -14.89
C ARG A 181 0.38 11.41 -16.18
N MET A 182 -0.80 11.90 -16.51
CA MET A 182 -1.40 11.62 -17.82
C MET A 182 -0.91 12.64 -18.84
N PRO A 183 -0.59 12.23 -20.09
CA PRO A 183 -0.25 13.16 -21.17
C PRO A 183 -1.37 14.17 -21.46
N GLU A 184 -2.62 13.74 -21.29
CA GLU A 184 -3.83 14.54 -21.44
C GLU A 184 -4.78 14.23 -20.28
N GLU A 185 -5.47 15.25 -19.76
CA GLU A 185 -6.48 15.04 -18.72
C GLU A 185 -7.63 14.18 -19.26
N ASP A 186 -7.84 13.02 -18.63
CA ASP A 186 -8.93 12.12 -18.97
C ASP A 186 -9.73 11.76 -17.70
N SER A 187 -10.88 12.43 -17.54
CA SER A 187 -11.78 12.20 -16.40
C SER A 187 -12.48 10.84 -16.44
N ARG A 188 -12.27 10.04 -17.49
CA ARG A 188 -12.85 8.68 -17.63
C ARG A 188 -11.94 7.61 -17.06
N ILE A 189 -10.72 7.97 -16.62
CA ILE A 189 -9.84 7.04 -15.89
C ILE A 189 -10.52 6.70 -14.58
N ASP A 190 -10.73 5.40 -14.36
CA ASP A 190 -11.27 4.88 -13.12
C ASP A 190 -10.16 4.64 -12.10
N HIS A 191 -9.06 3.99 -12.48
CA HIS A 191 -7.94 3.68 -11.60
C HIS A 191 -6.64 3.43 -12.37
N PHE A 192 -5.54 3.26 -11.64
CA PHE A 192 -4.24 2.88 -12.18
C PHE A 192 -3.82 1.51 -11.64
N VAL A 193 -3.03 0.81 -12.46
CA VAL A 193 -2.33 -0.42 -12.08
C VAL A 193 -0.84 -0.13 -12.13
N LEU A 194 -0.17 -0.35 -11.01
CA LEU A 194 1.28 -0.27 -10.91
C LEU A 194 1.86 -1.68 -10.89
N GLU A 195 2.84 -1.92 -11.74
CA GLU A 195 3.62 -3.14 -11.75
C GLU A 195 5.08 -2.85 -11.43
N TYR A 196 5.69 -3.67 -10.59
CA TYR A 196 7.12 -3.57 -10.27
C TYR A 196 7.80 -4.93 -10.23
N ARG A 197 9.12 -4.92 -10.38
CA ARG A 197 9.96 -6.10 -10.19
C ARG A 197 11.36 -5.70 -9.77
N LYS A 198 11.97 -6.54 -8.95
CA LYS A 198 13.35 -6.39 -8.46
C LYS A 198 14.34 -6.90 -9.50
N THR A 199 15.50 -6.25 -9.65
CA THR A 199 16.56 -6.74 -10.55
C THR A 199 17.94 -6.25 -10.15
N ASN A 200 18.97 -7.01 -10.52
CA ASN A 200 20.37 -6.58 -10.40
C ASN A 200 20.94 -6.01 -11.70
N VAL A 201 20.17 -6.03 -12.78
CA VAL A 201 20.58 -5.51 -14.08
C VAL A 201 20.13 -4.07 -14.20
N ASP A 202 21.06 -3.20 -14.57
CA ASP A 202 20.75 -1.80 -14.84
C ASP A 202 19.98 -1.67 -16.17
N GLY A 203 19.00 -0.78 -16.18
CA GLY A 203 18.18 -0.47 -17.35
C GLY A 203 17.02 -1.43 -17.60
N LEU A 204 16.44 -1.27 -18.80
CA LEU A 204 15.15 -1.85 -19.16
C LEU A 204 15.18 -3.39 -19.16
N PRO A 205 14.04 -4.02 -18.79
CA PRO A 205 13.79 -5.45 -18.99
C PRO A 205 14.24 -5.97 -20.34
N ARG A 206 15.11 -6.99 -20.36
CA ARG A 206 15.36 -7.74 -21.60
C ARG A 206 14.13 -8.60 -21.89
N VAL A 207 13.73 -8.73 -23.15
CA VAL A 207 12.55 -9.51 -23.58
C VAL A 207 12.60 -11.00 -23.15
N LYS A 208 13.80 -11.51 -22.81
CA LYS A 208 14.00 -12.87 -22.30
C LYS A 208 13.93 -13.01 -20.77
N ASP A 209 13.80 -11.92 -20.01
CA ASP A 209 13.62 -12.00 -18.55
C ASP A 209 12.17 -12.32 -18.23
N GLU A 210 11.88 -13.60 -18.01
CA GLU A 210 10.58 -14.14 -17.60
C GLU A 210 10.19 -13.81 -16.15
N GLU A 211 10.92 -12.94 -15.45
CA GLU A 211 10.58 -12.56 -14.08
C GLU A 211 9.20 -11.88 -14.04
N ARG A 212 8.33 -12.47 -13.23
CA ARG A 212 6.94 -12.04 -13.04
C ARG A 212 6.90 -10.67 -12.37
N TRP A 213 6.12 -9.77 -12.95
CA TRP A 213 5.80 -8.48 -12.33
C TRP A 213 4.89 -8.69 -11.11
N GLU A 214 5.21 -8.02 -10.01
CA GLU A 214 4.29 -7.83 -8.89
C GLU A 214 3.32 -6.71 -9.24
N ARG A 215 2.03 -6.90 -8.96
CA ARG A 215 0.95 -6.01 -9.38
C ARG A 215 0.23 -5.40 -8.18
N ILE A 216 0.05 -4.09 -8.23
CA ILE A 216 -0.81 -3.31 -7.35
C ILE A 216 -1.91 -2.71 -8.20
N ASP A 217 -3.14 -3.01 -7.82
CA ASP A 217 -4.33 -2.60 -8.57
C ASP A 217 -5.10 -1.51 -7.81
N TYR A 218 -6.01 -0.87 -8.53
CA TYR A 218 -7.01 0.03 -7.98
C TYR A 218 -6.47 1.29 -7.29
N ILE A 219 -5.40 1.85 -7.85
CA ILE A 219 -4.80 3.10 -7.36
C ILE A 219 -5.61 4.28 -7.92
N LYS A 220 -6.20 5.12 -7.07
CA LYS A 220 -6.99 6.29 -7.50
C LYS A 220 -6.16 7.58 -7.63
N ALA A 221 -4.97 7.61 -7.02
CA ALA A 221 -4.04 8.73 -7.10
C ALA A 221 -3.06 8.57 -8.26
N THR A 222 -2.35 9.65 -8.60
CA THR A 222 -1.25 9.67 -9.58
C THR A 222 0.11 9.42 -8.93
N GLU A 223 0.10 8.87 -7.71
CA GLU A 223 1.28 8.44 -6.99
C GLU A 223 0.96 7.23 -6.13
N TYR A 224 1.97 6.41 -5.85
CA TYR A 224 1.84 5.30 -4.94
C TYR A 224 3.16 5.01 -4.22
N THR A 225 3.08 4.73 -2.92
CA THR A 225 4.24 4.40 -2.09
C THR A 225 4.25 2.93 -1.73
N LEU A 226 5.24 2.21 -2.26
CA LEU A 226 5.60 0.87 -1.82
C LEU A 226 6.38 0.99 -0.52
N SER A 227 5.90 0.39 0.57
CA SER A 227 6.51 0.51 1.89
C SER A 227 7.04 -0.81 2.44
N GLY A 228 8.04 -0.76 3.33
CA GLY A 228 8.55 -1.95 4.01
C GLY A 228 9.36 -2.87 3.11
N LEU A 229 9.96 -2.33 2.06
CA LEU A 229 10.71 -3.10 1.08
C LEU A 229 12.08 -3.50 1.63
N LYS A 230 12.48 -4.74 1.37
CA LYS A 230 13.88 -5.15 1.49
C LYS A 230 14.57 -4.91 0.16
N PHE A 231 15.65 -4.11 0.17
CA PHE A 231 16.46 -3.84 -1.01
C PHE A 231 17.61 -4.84 -1.09
N ASP A 232 17.24 -6.05 -1.48
CA ASP A 232 18.11 -7.20 -1.74
C ASP A 232 18.66 -7.24 -3.18
N THR A 233 18.18 -6.34 -4.03
CA THR A 233 18.64 -6.13 -5.39
C THR A 233 19.01 -4.67 -5.61
N LYS A 234 19.87 -4.39 -6.59
CA LYS A 234 20.40 -3.04 -6.83
C LYS A 234 19.37 -2.10 -7.46
N TYR A 235 18.42 -2.64 -8.22
CA TYR A 235 17.44 -1.86 -8.95
C TYR A 235 16.04 -2.43 -8.82
N MET A 236 15.05 -1.56 -9.05
CA MET A 236 13.66 -1.94 -9.20
C MET A 236 13.11 -1.33 -10.48
N ASN A 237 12.53 -2.17 -11.34
CA ASN A 237 11.81 -1.70 -12.51
C ASN A 237 10.35 -1.45 -12.15
N VAL A 238 9.77 -0.36 -12.65
CA VAL A 238 8.37 0.00 -12.41
C VAL A 238 7.72 0.43 -13.71
N ARG A 239 6.45 0.08 -13.90
CA ARG A 239 5.58 0.58 -14.97
C ARG A 239 4.16 0.79 -14.45
N VAL A 240 3.42 1.70 -15.06
CA VAL A 240 2.05 2.03 -14.66
C VAL A 240 1.15 2.07 -15.88
N GLN A 241 -0.07 1.56 -15.78
CA GLN A 241 -1.11 1.73 -16.80
C GLN A 241 -2.34 2.42 -16.21
N ALA A 242 -3.07 3.14 -17.05
CA ALA A 242 -4.37 3.71 -16.71
C ALA A 242 -5.50 2.76 -17.14
N CYS A 243 -6.50 2.62 -16.30
CA CYS A 243 -7.69 1.80 -16.55
C CYS A 243 -8.93 2.70 -16.51
N ASN A 244 -9.82 2.54 -17.48
CA ASN A 244 -11.19 3.04 -17.36
C ASN A 244 -12.13 1.89 -16.97
N LYS A 245 -13.43 2.14 -16.89
CA LYS A 245 -14.42 1.12 -16.52
C LYS A 245 -14.48 -0.09 -17.47
N ALA A 246 -14.07 0.07 -18.73
CA ALA A 246 -14.22 -0.95 -19.77
C ALA A 246 -12.90 -1.66 -20.12
N VAL A 247 -11.77 -0.95 -20.07
CA VAL A 247 -10.50 -1.45 -20.60
C VAL A 247 -9.30 -0.83 -19.90
N ALA A 248 -8.24 -1.62 -19.79
CA ALA A 248 -6.91 -1.16 -19.41
C ALA A 248 -6.17 -0.62 -20.64
N GLY A 249 -5.54 0.54 -20.50
CA GLY A 249 -4.63 1.08 -21.49
C GLY A 249 -3.31 0.33 -21.55
N GLU A 250 -2.39 0.85 -22.37
CA GLU A 250 -1.01 0.35 -22.38
C GLU A 250 -0.25 0.79 -21.12
N TYR A 251 0.75 0.00 -20.74
CA TYR A 251 1.71 0.40 -19.72
C TYR A 251 2.59 1.54 -20.22
N SER A 252 2.99 2.40 -19.27
CA SER A 252 4.08 3.37 -19.44
C SER A 252 5.36 2.66 -19.87
N ASP A 253 6.27 3.43 -20.46
CA ASP A 253 7.67 3.00 -20.57
C ASP A 253 8.18 2.64 -19.16
N PRO A 254 8.81 1.46 -18.97
CA PRO A 254 9.29 1.08 -17.66
C PRO A 254 10.46 1.97 -17.25
N VAL A 255 10.52 2.30 -15.97
CA VAL A 255 11.63 3.04 -15.38
C VAL A 255 12.39 2.16 -14.40
N THR A 256 13.70 2.42 -14.27
CA THR A 256 14.57 1.72 -13.34
C THR A 256 14.95 2.66 -12.20
N LEU A 257 14.64 2.28 -10.97
CA LEU A 257 14.96 3.02 -9.74
C LEU A 257 16.07 2.30 -8.98
N GLU A 258 17.09 3.03 -8.53
CA GLU A 258 18.22 2.45 -7.79
C GLU A 258 17.87 2.28 -6.30
N THR A 259 18.04 1.07 -5.78
CA THR A 259 17.67 0.65 -4.41
C THR A 259 18.91 0.35 -3.59
N LYS A 260 19.73 1.37 -3.31
CA LYS A 260 20.99 1.21 -2.55
C LYS A 260 20.73 0.74 -1.13
N ALA A 261 21.21 -0.46 -0.79
CA ALA A 261 21.28 -0.95 0.58
C ALA A 261 22.45 -1.92 0.75
N PHE A 262 22.92 -2.04 1.99
CA PHE A 262 23.98 -2.99 2.32
C PHE A 262 23.37 -4.37 2.63
N VAL A 263 23.74 -5.36 1.82
CA VAL A 263 23.26 -6.74 1.93
C VAL A 263 24.45 -7.63 2.26
N PHE A 264 24.30 -8.45 3.30
CA PHE A 264 25.27 -9.46 3.68
C PHE A 264 24.55 -10.64 4.32
N GLY A 265 25.13 -11.83 4.22
CA GLY A 265 24.78 -13.03 4.96
C GLY A 265 25.75 -13.27 6.12
N LEU A 266 25.47 -14.28 6.94
CA LEU A 266 26.36 -14.70 8.02
C LEU A 266 27.32 -15.80 7.51
N ASP A 267 28.62 -15.56 7.64
CA ASP A 267 29.66 -16.49 7.21
C ASP A 267 29.83 -17.64 8.22
N SER A 268 29.15 -18.76 7.95
CA SER A 268 29.23 -19.99 8.74
C SER A 268 30.63 -20.62 8.77
N THR A 269 31.51 -20.27 7.83
CA THR A 269 32.91 -20.77 7.84
C THR A 269 33.77 -20.03 8.86
N SER A 270 33.39 -18.79 9.20
CA SER A 270 34.00 -18.04 10.30
C SER A 270 33.47 -18.44 11.68
N SER A 271 32.24 -18.96 11.75
CA SER A 271 31.51 -19.08 13.02
C SER A 271 32.20 -20.01 14.03
N HIS A 272 32.11 -19.68 15.32
CA HIS A 272 32.51 -20.60 16.38
C HIS A 272 31.73 -21.92 16.29
N LEU A 273 32.34 -23.06 16.65
CA LEU A 273 31.73 -24.40 16.59
C LEU A 273 30.48 -24.59 17.47
N ASN A 274 30.22 -23.65 18.37
CA ASN A 274 29.06 -23.61 19.26
C ASN A 274 28.03 -22.60 18.79
N LEU A 275 28.17 -22.08 17.57
CA LEU A 275 27.16 -21.27 16.93
C LEU A 275 26.58 -22.04 15.77
N LYS A 276 25.26 -22.11 15.73
CA LYS A 276 24.50 -22.59 14.59
C LYS A 276 24.03 -21.37 13.81
N VAL A 277 24.38 -21.31 12.53
CA VAL A 277 24.08 -20.19 11.63
C VAL A 277 23.08 -20.69 10.59
N GLU A 278 21.94 -20.01 10.48
CA GLU A 278 20.88 -20.28 9.52
C GLU A 278 20.45 -18.96 8.87
N ASP A 279 20.82 -18.76 7.59
CA ASP A 279 20.56 -17.54 6.83
C ASP A 279 21.01 -16.25 7.56
N THR A 280 20.05 -15.54 8.16
CA THR A 280 20.26 -14.29 8.92
C THR A 280 20.10 -14.47 10.43
N TYR A 281 19.97 -15.71 10.90
CA TYR A 281 19.82 -16.06 12.30
C TYR A 281 21.05 -16.83 12.79
N VAL A 282 21.47 -16.55 14.02
CA VAL A 282 22.54 -17.26 14.68
C VAL A 282 22.16 -17.55 16.13
N GLU A 283 22.39 -18.78 16.56
CA GLU A 283 22.11 -19.23 17.92
C GLU A 283 23.28 -19.97 18.54
N TRP A 284 23.42 -19.81 19.85
CA TRP A 284 24.39 -20.55 20.63
C TRP A 284 23.89 -21.95 20.94
N ASP A 285 24.61 -22.96 20.46
CA ASP A 285 24.38 -24.37 20.73
C ASP A 285 25.34 -24.88 21.83
N PRO A 286 24.82 -25.22 23.02
CA PRO A 286 25.62 -25.79 24.11
C PRO A 286 26.31 -27.11 23.74
N THR A 287 25.78 -27.85 22.76
CA THR A 287 26.29 -29.17 22.36
C THR A 287 27.37 -29.11 21.28
N GLY A 288 27.61 -27.93 20.70
CA GLY A 288 28.67 -27.70 19.71
C GLY A 288 28.50 -28.55 18.45
N GLY A 289 27.27 -28.73 17.97
CA GLY A 289 26.95 -29.50 16.77
C GLY A 289 27.12 -31.03 16.89
N LYS A 290 27.44 -31.57 18.09
CA LYS A 290 27.68 -33.01 18.30
C LYS A 290 26.41 -33.86 18.44
N GLY A 291 25.23 -33.31 18.18
CA GLY A 291 23.93 -33.94 18.41
C GLY A 291 23.27 -34.66 17.23
N GLN A 292 23.85 -34.63 16.02
CA GLN A 292 23.25 -35.27 14.83
C GLN A 292 24.22 -36.27 14.16
N GLU A 293 24.67 -37.30 14.90
CA GLU A 293 25.05 -38.57 14.26
C GLU A 293 23.88 -39.55 14.31
N LYS A 294 23.48 -39.99 13.11
CA LYS A 294 22.36 -40.87 12.77
C LYS A 294 22.08 -41.97 13.80
N ILE A 295 20.87 -41.93 14.35
CA ILE A 295 20.18 -43.12 14.87
C ILE A 295 20.00 -44.08 13.68
N LYS A 296 20.85 -45.10 13.57
CA LYS A 296 20.63 -46.23 12.67
C LYS A 296 20.26 -47.46 13.51
N GLY A 297 19.11 -48.02 13.19
CA GLY A 297 18.38 -49.02 13.96
C GLY A 297 19.18 -50.26 14.37
N LYS A 298 18.82 -50.76 15.55
CA LYS A 298 19.11 -52.11 16.04
C LYS A 298 18.19 -53.11 15.31
N GLU A 299 18.78 -54.09 14.64
CA GLU A 299 18.20 -55.44 14.54
C GLU A 299 19.28 -56.50 14.79
N ASN A 300 18.88 -57.55 15.51
CA ASN A 300 19.69 -58.65 16.06
C ASN A 300 19.91 -59.79 15.05
N LYS A 301 21.11 -60.43 15.05
CA LYS A 301 21.29 -61.87 15.40
C LYS A 301 22.74 -62.41 15.32
N SER A 302 23.16 -63.00 16.46
CA SER A 302 23.94 -64.26 16.70
C SER A 302 25.39 -64.51 16.21
N ARG A 303 26.31 -64.56 17.21
CA ARG A 303 27.45 -65.50 17.54
C ARG A 303 27.97 -66.45 16.43
N SER A 304 29.29 -66.64 16.21
CA SER A 304 30.31 -67.15 17.15
C SER A 304 31.72 -67.25 16.49
N GLY A 305 32.80 -67.28 17.30
CA GLY A 305 34.09 -67.93 16.95
C GLY A 305 35.33 -67.02 16.73
N ALA A 306 36.29 -67.10 17.65
CA ALA A 306 37.69 -66.63 17.52
C ALA A 306 38.63 -67.87 17.60
N PRO A 307 39.93 -67.86 17.21
CA PRO A 307 40.93 -66.81 17.51
C PRO A 307 42.01 -66.49 16.43
N SER A 308 42.73 -65.38 16.70
CA SER A 308 43.92 -64.75 16.06
C SER A 308 45.19 -65.67 15.98
N PRO A 309 46.41 -65.25 15.49
CA PRO A 309 46.91 -63.88 15.19
C PRO A 309 47.90 -63.71 13.99
N LYS A 310 48.18 -62.45 13.58
CA LYS A 310 49.54 -61.86 13.37
C LYS A 310 49.52 -60.43 12.79
N ARG A 311 49.92 -59.48 13.64
CA ARG A 311 50.83 -58.32 13.48
C ARG A 311 51.20 -57.84 12.06
N THR A 312 50.86 -56.58 11.74
CA THR A 312 51.74 -55.63 11.03
C THR A 312 51.29 -54.18 11.27
N SER A 313 52.29 -53.32 11.27
CA SER A 313 52.36 -51.94 11.74
C SER A 313 52.00 -50.89 10.69
N VAL A 314 51.47 -49.76 11.18
CA VAL A 314 51.48 -48.41 10.60
C VAL A 314 50.86 -48.26 9.19
N SER A 315 49.68 -47.63 9.13
CA SER A 315 49.37 -46.70 8.06
C SER A 315 48.40 -45.63 8.54
N THR A 316 48.87 -44.40 8.38
CA THR A 316 48.19 -43.12 8.49
C THR A 316 46.76 -43.14 7.95
N ARG A 317 45.77 -42.89 8.81
CA ARG A 317 44.48 -42.36 8.38
C ARG A 317 44.38 -40.91 8.84
N SER A 318 44.77 -40.05 7.92
CA SER A 318 44.42 -38.64 7.86
C SER A 318 42.94 -38.45 8.17
N SER A 319 42.65 -37.80 9.28
CA SER A 319 41.41 -37.06 9.46
C SER A 319 41.25 -36.07 8.30
N PRO A 320 40.04 -35.87 7.75
CA PRO A 320 39.82 -34.81 6.79
C PRO A 320 40.09 -33.48 7.50
N ARG A 321 41.16 -32.79 7.11
CA ARG A 321 41.43 -31.40 7.49
C ARG A 321 40.34 -30.53 6.85
N GLY A 322 39.22 -30.37 7.54
CA GLY A 322 38.22 -29.35 7.26
C GLY A 322 38.58 -28.06 7.98
N SER A 323 38.79 -27.00 7.21
CA SER A 323 38.89 -25.57 7.52
C SER A 323 39.49 -25.13 8.87
N ARG A 324 40.63 -24.46 8.80
CA ARG A 324 41.39 -23.94 9.95
C ARG A 324 40.87 -22.59 10.44
N ASP A 325 39.70 -22.10 10.01
CA ASP A 325 39.32 -20.67 10.09
C ASP A 325 38.22 -20.27 11.09
N HIS A 326 37.68 -21.22 11.86
CA HIS A 326 36.69 -20.92 12.90
C HIS A 326 37.26 -20.11 14.08
N PHE A 327 36.46 -19.23 14.66
CA PHE A 327 36.73 -18.68 16.00
C PHE A 327 36.69 -19.80 17.05
N THR A 328 37.50 -19.66 18.11
CA THR A 328 37.70 -20.69 19.13
C THR A 328 37.81 -20.08 20.53
N GLY A 329 37.70 -20.92 21.56
CA GLY A 329 37.81 -20.49 22.96
C GLY A 329 36.54 -19.78 23.41
N GLU A 330 36.70 -18.61 24.04
CA GLU A 330 35.56 -17.79 24.50
C GLU A 330 35.08 -16.78 23.43
N SER A 331 35.59 -16.87 22.21
CA SER A 331 35.19 -16.01 21.09
C SER A 331 34.06 -16.65 20.31
N TYR A 332 32.85 -16.65 20.89
CA TYR A 332 31.64 -17.15 20.23
C TYR A 332 31.17 -16.19 19.13
N THR A 333 31.98 -16.00 18.10
CA THR A 333 31.82 -14.97 17.07
C THR A 333 31.41 -15.58 15.74
N VAL A 334 30.60 -14.85 14.98
CA VAL A 334 30.33 -15.04 13.55
C VAL A 334 30.48 -13.68 12.84
N LEU A 335 31.04 -13.68 11.63
CA LEU A 335 31.18 -12.48 10.80
C LEU A 335 30.12 -12.45 9.69
N GLY A 336 29.87 -11.26 9.15
CA GLY A 336 29.21 -11.11 7.86
C GLY A 336 30.12 -11.60 6.74
N ASP A 337 29.54 -12.09 5.65
CA ASP A 337 30.26 -12.55 4.46
C ASP A 337 30.75 -11.42 3.53
N THR A 338 30.14 -10.24 3.66
CA THR A 338 30.38 -9.08 2.81
C THR A 338 30.97 -7.94 3.63
N ALA A 339 32.01 -7.29 3.09
CA ALA A 339 32.67 -6.18 3.75
C ALA A 339 32.08 -4.83 3.35
N VAL A 340 32.04 -3.91 4.31
CA VAL A 340 31.84 -2.49 4.08
C VAL A 340 33.17 -1.89 3.66
N GLU A 341 33.23 -1.36 2.44
CA GLU A 341 34.44 -0.80 1.83
C GLU A 341 34.32 0.70 1.52
N SER A 342 33.10 1.24 1.49
CA SER A 342 32.83 2.65 1.21
C SER A 342 31.42 3.04 1.62
N GLY A 343 31.16 4.34 1.64
CA GLY A 343 29.82 4.90 1.79
C GLY A 343 29.20 4.70 3.17
N GLN A 344 27.88 4.87 3.18
CA GLN A 344 27.05 4.83 4.37
C GLN A 344 26.14 3.61 4.33
N ASN A 345 26.23 2.77 5.35
CA ASN A 345 25.60 1.45 5.38
C ASN A 345 24.81 1.29 6.69
N TYR A 346 23.71 0.54 6.63
CA TYR A 346 22.84 0.33 7.78
C TYR A 346 22.27 -1.08 7.81
N TRP A 347 22.19 -1.66 9.01
CA TRP A 347 21.52 -2.94 9.27
C TRP A 347 20.96 -2.95 10.69
N GLU A 348 20.04 -3.87 10.97
CA GLU A 348 19.42 -3.98 12.29
C GLU A 348 19.61 -5.37 12.88
N VAL A 349 19.72 -5.45 14.21
CA VAL A 349 19.90 -6.70 14.94
C VAL A 349 18.87 -6.77 16.05
N ARG A 350 18.21 -7.92 16.15
CA ARG A 350 17.24 -8.23 17.20
C ARG A 350 17.72 -9.44 17.98
N ALA A 351 17.79 -9.33 19.30
CA ALA A 351 18.08 -10.45 20.17
C ALA A 351 16.81 -11.23 20.53
N GLN A 352 16.93 -12.54 20.73
CA GLN A 352 15.85 -13.32 21.33
C GLN A 352 15.65 -12.96 22.80
N LYS A 353 14.42 -13.15 23.30
CA LYS A 353 14.03 -12.77 24.66
C LYS A 353 14.84 -13.47 25.76
N ASP A 354 15.32 -14.68 25.49
CA ASP A 354 16.11 -15.49 26.40
C ASP A 354 17.63 -15.28 26.24
N CYS A 355 18.06 -14.43 25.31
CA CYS A 355 19.48 -14.16 25.05
C CYS A 355 20.15 -13.50 26.26
N LYS A 356 21.17 -14.17 26.79
CA LYS A 356 21.86 -13.79 28.02
C LYS A 356 23.06 -12.90 27.78
N SER A 357 23.80 -13.08 26.71
CA SER A 357 24.95 -12.22 26.42
C SER A 357 25.22 -12.17 24.93
N TYR A 358 25.37 -10.96 24.40
CA TYR A 358 25.69 -10.79 23.00
C TYR A 358 26.44 -9.48 22.76
N SER A 359 27.16 -9.42 21.63
CA SER A 359 27.82 -8.23 21.15
C SER A 359 27.50 -8.01 19.68
N VAL A 360 27.24 -6.76 19.32
CA VAL A 360 26.95 -6.34 17.95
C VAL A 360 27.97 -5.27 17.58
N GLY A 361 28.63 -5.43 16.43
CA GLY A 361 29.63 -4.48 16.01
C GLY A 361 30.20 -4.75 14.63
N VAL A 362 31.41 -4.25 14.43
CA VAL A 362 32.21 -4.44 13.22
C VAL A 362 33.66 -4.75 13.59
N THR A 363 34.35 -5.41 12.68
CA THR A 363 35.78 -5.73 12.83
C THR A 363 36.51 -5.63 11.50
N TYR A 364 37.81 -5.36 11.56
CA TYR A 364 38.68 -5.69 10.43
C TYR A 364 38.81 -7.21 10.26
N ARG A 365 39.10 -7.63 9.03
CA ARG A 365 39.24 -9.05 8.64
C ARG A 365 40.36 -9.79 9.39
N ASN A 366 41.34 -9.07 9.96
CA ASN A 366 42.47 -9.64 10.68
C ASN A 366 42.21 -9.90 12.18
N LEU A 367 40.94 -9.98 12.62
CA LEU A 367 40.61 -10.35 13.99
C LEU A 367 41.14 -11.74 14.33
N GLY A 368 41.86 -11.88 15.45
CA GLY A 368 42.40 -13.17 15.87
C GLY A 368 41.31 -14.16 16.28
N LYS A 369 41.55 -15.44 16.05
CA LYS A 369 40.59 -16.53 16.31
C LYS A 369 40.20 -16.70 17.79
N PHE A 370 41.01 -16.15 18.69
CA PHE A 370 40.80 -16.15 20.14
C PHE A 370 40.41 -14.77 20.68
N ASP A 371 40.29 -13.77 19.80
CA ASP A 371 39.99 -12.40 20.20
C ASP A 371 38.48 -12.23 20.33
N GLN A 372 38.04 -11.66 21.45
CA GLN A 372 36.65 -11.26 21.63
C GLN A 372 36.44 -9.85 21.08
N LEU A 373 35.23 -9.59 20.57
CA LEU A 373 34.89 -8.26 20.06
C LEU A 373 35.08 -7.18 21.13
N GLY A 374 35.73 -6.08 20.74
CA GLY A 374 36.02 -4.93 21.59
C GLY A 374 37.30 -5.07 22.44
N LYS A 375 37.95 -6.24 22.50
CA LYS A 375 39.24 -6.40 23.21
C LYS A 375 40.44 -5.93 22.41
N THR A 376 40.34 -5.88 21.08
CA THR A 376 41.43 -5.47 20.19
C THR A 376 41.18 -4.07 19.62
N ASN A 377 42.21 -3.46 19.04
CA ASN A 377 42.08 -2.23 18.25
C ASN A 377 41.47 -2.46 16.86
N SER A 378 41.20 -3.72 16.48
CA SER A 378 40.62 -4.10 15.19
C SER A 378 39.10 -4.30 15.25
N SER A 379 38.47 -4.17 16.42
CA SER A 379 37.03 -4.38 16.60
C SER A 379 36.36 -3.28 17.43
N TRP A 380 35.12 -2.96 17.08
CA TRP A 380 34.26 -2.00 17.75
C TRP A 380 32.89 -2.62 17.92
N CYS A 381 32.38 -2.68 19.15
CA CYS A 381 31.07 -3.26 19.40
C CYS A 381 30.35 -2.60 20.58
N ILE A 382 29.05 -2.82 20.63
CA ILE A 382 28.29 -2.75 21.87
C ILE A 382 28.11 -4.16 22.41
N HIS A 383 28.10 -4.29 23.73
CA HIS A 383 28.01 -5.54 24.46
C HIS A 383 26.89 -5.45 25.49
N ILE A 384 26.03 -6.46 25.47
CA ILE A 384 24.88 -6.63 26.35
C ILE A 384 25.08 -7.93 27.12
N ASN A 385 24.92 -7.89 28.43
CA ASN A 385 24.89 -9.07 29.28
C ASN A 385 23.71 -8.96 30.26
N ASN A 386 22.83 -9.95 30.24
CA ASN A 386 21.58 -10.09 30.99
C ASN A 386 21.57 -11.33 31.90
N TRP A 387 22.72 -11.96 32.17
CA TRP A 387 22.76 -13.22 32.92
C TRP A 387 22.48 -13.03 34.43
N LEU A 388 23.15 -12.08 35.09
CA LEU A 388 22.92 -11.75 36.51
C LEU A 388 22.35 -10.33 36.69
N GLN A 389 22.98 -9.37 36.03
CA GLN A 389 22.57 -7.97 36.00
C GLN A 389 22.68 -7.49 34.56
N THR A 390 21.67 -6.75 34.10
CA THR A 390 21.73 -6.11 32.77
C THR A 390 22.85 -5.09 32.76
N THR A 391 23.86 -5.35 31.95
CA THR A 391 24.94 -4.40 31.65
C THR A 391 24.91 -4.11 30.16
N PHE A 392 25.00 -2.83 29.83
CA PHE A 392 25.06 -2.34 28.46
C PHE A 392 26.31 -1.48 28.31
N SER A 393 27.18 -1.80 27.36
CA SER A 393 28.47 -1.13 27.24
C SER A 393 28.97 -1.06 25.81
N ALA A 394 29.69 0.02 25.49
CA ALA A 394 30.47 0.14 24.27
C ALA A 394 31.91 -0.31 24.53
N LYS A 395 32.47 -1.15 23.65
CA LYS A 395 33.80 -1.76 23.80
C LYS A 395 34.66 -1.57 22.55
N HIS A 396 35.91 -1.16 22.76
CA HIS A 396 36.95 -1.05 21.74
C HIS A 396 38.34 -1.01 22.39
N ASN A 397 39.32 -1.70 21.82
CA ASN A 397 40.72 -1.68 22.27
C ASN A 397 40.88 -1.91 23.78
N ASN A 398 40.16 -2.92 24.30
CA ASN A 398 40.12 -3.29 25.72
C ASN A 398 39.59 -2.20 26.66
N LYS A 399 39.00 -1.12 26.11
CA LYS A 399 38.28 -0.09 26.86
C LYS A 399 36.79 -0.38 26.83
N THR A 400 36.13 -0.22 27.97
CA THR A 400 34.69 -0.42 28.13
C THR A 400 34.07 0.86 28.68
N LYS A 401 33.02 1.36 28.03
CA LYS A 401 32.18 2.47 28.50
C LYS A 401 30.78 1.94 28.76
N THR A 402 30.33 1.97 30.01
CA THR A 402 28.95 1.65 30.37
C THR A 402 28.00 2.69 29.76
N LEU A 403 26.85 2.22 29.28
CA LEU A 403 25.80 3.05 28.71
C LEU A 403 24.62 3.04 29.68
N ASP A 404 24.32 4.20 30.26
CA ASP A 404 23.27 4.37 31.27
C ASP A 404 21.89 4.58 30.62
N ILE A 405 21.56 3.71 29.67
CA ILE A 405 20.30 3.72 28.92
C ILE A 405 19.72 2.30 28.85
N PRO A 406 18.39 2.15 28.74
CA PRO A 406 17.78 0.83 28.58
C PRO A 406 18.25 0.12 27.30
N VAL A 407 18.42 -1.20 27.38
CA VAL A 407 18.73 -2.02 26.20
C VAL A 407 17.50 -2.05 25.28
N PRO A 408 17.62 -1.63 24.01
CA PRO A 408 16.48 -1.66 23.09
C PRO A 408 16.20 -3.09 22.59
N ASP A 409 14.95 -3.37 22.20
CA ASP A 409 14.56 -4.66 21.59
C ASP A 409 15.29 -4.90 20.26
N ARG A 410 15.62 -3.81 19.54
CA ARG A 410 16.28 -3.84 18.24
C ARG A 410 17.33 -2.73 18.16
N ILE A 411 18.53 -3.10 17.73
CA ILE A 411 19.68 -2.22 17.59
C ILE A 411 19.91 -1.97 16.10
N GLY A 412 19.89 -0.71 15.69
CA GLY A 412 20.36 -0.27 14.39
C GLY A 412 21.85 0.01 14.42
N VAL A 413 22.58 -0.49 13.43
CA VAL A 413 24.00 -0.25 13.26
C VAL A 413 24.20 0.56 11.99
N TYR A 414 24.75 1.75 12.14
CA TYR A 414 25.08 2.67 11.07
C TYR A 414 26.60 2.76 10.93
N CYS A 415 27.11 2.50 9.74
CA CYS A 415 28.52 2.61 9.42
C CYS A 415 28.70 3.64 8.30
N ASP A 416 29.26 4.80 8.65
CA ASP A 416 29.79 5.76 7.69
C ASP A 416 31.28 5.47 7.52
N PHE A 417 31.60 4.67 6.50
CA PHE A 417 32.98 4.24 6.24
C PHE A 417 33.85 5.45 5.85
N ASP A 418 33.33 6.28 4.95
CA ASP A 418 34.06 7.43 4.40
C ASP A 418 34.20 8.55 5.45
N GLY A 419 33.16 8.78 6.26
CA GLY A 419 33.16 9.73 7.36
C GLY A 419 33.84 9.24 8.63
N GLY A 420 34.22 7.96 8.72
CA GLY A 420 34.91 7.39 9.87
C GLY A 420 34.06 7.30 11.13
N GLN A 421 32.79 6.90 11.00
CA GLN A 421 31.87 6.79 12.13
C GLN A 421 31.15 5.45 12.15
N LEU A 422 31.12 4.82 13.32
CA LEU A 422 30.24 3.69 13.61
C LEU A 422 29.29 4.10 14.73
N THR A 423 28.00 4.10 14.43
CA THR A 423 26.97 4.56 15.36
C THR A 423 25.91 3.49 15.57
N PHE A 424 25.49 3.34 16.83
CA PHE A 424 24.44 2.44 17.26
C PHE A 424 23.22 3.24 17.66
N TYR A 425 22.05 2.81 17.20
CA TYR A 425 20.76 3.45 17.47
C TYR A 425 19.77 2.43 18.03
N ASN A 426 18.79 2.90 18.80
CA ASN A 426 17.55 2.16 18.97
C ASN A 426 16.85 2.15 17.61
N ALA A 427 16.66 0.97 17.01
CA ALA A 427 16.13 0.86 15.67
C ALA A 427 14.67 1.35 15.57
N ASN A 428 13.90 1.32 16.66
CA ASN A 428 12.50 1.73 16.63
C ASN A 428 12.37 3.26 16.82
N SER A 429 12.99 3.82 17.86
CA SER A 429 12.91 5.26 18.17
C SER A 429 13.92 6.12 17.39
N LYS A 430 14.91 5.50 16.75
CA LYS A 430 16.09 6.14 16.14
C LYS A 430 16.91 6.97 17.13
N GLU A 431 16.76 6.71 18.43
CA GLU A 431 17.55 7.34 19.48
C GLU A 431 19.00 6.84 19.44
N LEU A 432 19.96 7.76 19.61
CA LEU A 432 21.38 7.47 19.63
C LEU A 432 21.76 6.66 20.89
N LEU A 433 22.42 5.52 20.71
CA LEU A 433 22.96 4.72 21.82
C LEU A 433 24.45 5.03 22.05
N HIS A 434 25.26 4.98 20.99
CA HIS A 434 26.69 5.24 21.07
C HIS A 434 27.32 5.49 19.69
N THR A 435 28.36 6.32 19.64
CA THR A 435 29.17 6.56 18.43
C THR A 435 30.66 6.35 18.70
N PHE A 436 31.29 5.54 17.85
CA PHE A 436 32.74 5.50 17.70
C PHE A 436 33.15 6.37 16.52
N LYS A 437 34.04 7.33 16.77
CA LYS A 437 34.68 8.13 15.72
C LYS A 437 36.10 7.62 15.50
N THR A 438 36.37 7.07 14.33
CA THR A 438 37.67 6.51 13.97
C THR A 438 37.84 6.48 12.45
N LYS A 439 39.05 6.79 11.98
CA LYS A 439 39.36 6.62 10.56
C LYS A 439 39.56 5.14 10.27
N PHE A 440 38.64 4.53 9.54
CA PHE A 440 38.78 3.14 9.13
C PHE A 440 39.89 3.01 8.09
N THR A 441 40.80 2.07 8.30
CA THR A 441 41.99 1.86 7.47
C THR A 441 41.92 0.59 6.62
N GLN A 442 40.93 -0.26 6.89
CA GLN A 442 40.70 -1.53 6.20
C GLN A 442 39.18 -1.77 6.07
N PRO A 443 38.74 -2.61 5.11
CA PRO A 443 37.35 -3.04 5.02
C PRO A 443 36.82 -3.60 6.35
N LEU A 444 35.58 -3.26 6.68
CA LEU A 444 34.91 -3.69 7.90
C LEU A 444 33.94 -4.83 7.61
N LEU A 445 33.96 -5.87 8.44
CA LEU A 445 32.96 -6.92 8.46
C LEU A 445 31.99 -6.69 9.62
N PRO A 446 30.67 -6.78 9.41
CA PRO A 446 29.72 -6.95 10.51
C PRO A 446 30.14 -8.13 11.38
N ALA A 447 30.07 -7.99 12.69
CA ALA A 447 30.54 -9.00 13.63
C ALA A 447 29.56 -9.15 14.80
N PHE A 448 29.25 -10.40 15.11
CA PHE A 448 28.29 -10.76 16.14
C PHE A 448 28.89 -11.81 17.05
N MET A 449 28.87 -11.55 18.36
CA MET A 449 29.32 -12.50 19.37
C MET A 449 28.14 -12.90 20.24
N ILE A 450 27.86 -14.20 20.41
CA ILE A 450 26.64 -14.68 21.06
C ILE A 450 26.98 -15.76 22.08
N TRP A 451 26.49 -15.60 23.30
CA TRP A 451 26.60 -16.61 24.35
C TRP A 451 25.26 -16.78 25.06
N CYS A 452 24.74 -18.00 25.00
CA CYS A 452 23.44 -18.40 25.55
C CYS A 452 22.26 -17.59 24.98
N GLY A 453 21.75 -18.00 23.82
CA GLY A 453 20.61 -17.41 23.10
C GLY A 453 20.89 -17.22 21.62
N GLY A 454 20.05 -16.43 20.93
CA GLY A 454 20.20 -16.16 19.50
C GLY A 454 19.94 -14.71 19.07
N LEU A 455 20.41 -14.37 17.88
CA LEU A 455 20.26 -13.07 17.21
C LEU A 455 19.69 -13.25 15.81
N THR A 456 18.82 -12.34 15.40
CA THR A 456 18.35 -12.19 14.01
C THR A 456 18.87 -10.88 13.43
N VAL A 457 19.48 -10.94 12.25
CA VAL A 457 20.02 -9.79 11.52
C VAL A 457 19.08 -9.41 10.37
N SER A 458 18.83 -8.11 10.19
CA SER A 458 18.04 -7.56 9.09
C SER A 458 18.95 -6.69 8.21
N THR A 459 19.20 -7.14 6.98
CA THR A 459 20.06 -6.49 5.97
C THR A 459 19.23 -6.05 4.76
N GLY A 460 19.83 -5.34 3.80
CA GLY A 460 19.09 -4.75 2.67
C GLY A 460 18.23 -3.55 3.11
N LEU A 461 18.68 -2.85 4.15
CA LEU A 461 18.03 -1.65 4.68
C LEU A 461 18.73 -0.39 4.18
N GLN A 462 17.95 0.63 3.85
CA GLN A 462 18.53 1.95 3.61
C GLN A 462 18.97 2.57 4.93
N VAL A 463 19.93 3.49 4.84
CA VAL A 463 20.21 4.41 5.94
C VAL A 463 18.97 5.27 6.17
N PRO A 464 18.31 5.20 7.34
CA PRO A 464 17.11 5.96 7.60
C PRO A 464 17.36 7.47 7.51
N SER A 465 16.41 8.22 6.95
CA SER A 465 16.50 9.67 6.78
C SER A 465 16.67 10.38 8.13
N ALA A 466 16.00 9.90 9.18
CA ALA A 466 16.18 10.41 10.55
C ALA A 466 17.64 10.32 11.03
N VAL A 467 18.31 9.20 10.72
CA VAL A 467 19.74 9.00 11.06
C VAL A 467 20.61 9.99 10.28
N LYS A 468 20.34 10.19 8.98
CA LYS A 468 21.06 11.19 8.16
C LYS A 468 20.91 12.62 8.69
N THR A 469 19.71 13.00 9.15
CA THR A 469 19.45 14.34 9.70
C THR A 469 20.17 14.56 11.02
N LEU A 470 20.16 13.58 11.93
CA LEU A 470 20.89 13.67 13.20
C LEU A 470 22.40 13.87 12.98
N GLN A 471 22.98 13.18 11.99
CA GLN A 471 24.38 13.36 11.61
C GLN A 471 24.70 14.78 11.10
N LYS A 472 23.79 15.41 10.33
CA LYS A 472 23.97 16.80 9.88
C LYS A 472 23.98 17.79 11.05
N ASN A 473 23.13 17.59 12.05
CA ASN A 473 23.05 18.46 13.22
C ASN A 473 24.28 18.34 14.12
N GLU A 474 24.82 17.13 14.32
CA GLU A 474 26.07 16.95 15.09
C GLU A 474 27.30 17.53 14.38
N ASN A 475 27.36 17.43 13.05
CA ASN A 475 28.48 17.99 12.27
C ASN A 475 28.38 19.52 12.13
N GLY A 476 27.16 20.08 12.06
CA GLY A 476 26.91 21.53 11.95
C GLY A 476 27.26 22.34 13.20
N LEU A 477 27.30 21.71 14.38
CA LEU A 477 27.71 22.37 15.64
C LEU A 477 29.23 22.50 15.82
N SER A 478 30.04 22.00 14.86
CA SER A 478 31.51 22.12 14.89
C SER A 478 32.07 23.26 14.02
N GLY A 479 31.22 23.99 13.30
CA GLY A 479 31.61 25.06 12.38
C GLY A 479 31.00 26.41 12.75
N SER A 480 31.48 27.05 13.83
CA SER A 480 31.20 28.47 14.10
C SER A 480 32.41 29.10 14.76
N THR A 481 33.25 29.71 13.94
CA THR A 481 34.36 30.57 14.32
C THR A 481 33.87 31.78 15.10
N SER A 482 34.23 31.91 16.38
CA SER A 482 34.18 33.19 17.09
C SER A 482 35.46 33.98 16.79
N SER A 483 35.39 34.80 15.75
CA SER A 483 36.27 35.95 15.59
C SER A 483 35.96 36.95 16.70
N LEU A 484 36.83 37.04 17.71
CA LEU A 484 36.85 38.14 18.66
C LEU A 484 37.92 39.15 18.22
N ASN A 485 37.45 40.27 17.68
CA ASN A 485 38.24 41.48 17.48
C ASN A 485 38.63 42.06 18.84
N ASN A 486 39.94 42.24 19.06
CA ASN A 486 40.48 43.13 20.08
C ASN A 486 40.49 44.56 19.54
N ILE A 487 39.66 45.45 20.09
CA ILE A 487 39.96 46.88 20.23
C ILE A 487 39.33 47.36 21.55
N ALA A 488 40.16 47.53 22.57
CA ALA A 488 40.22 48.66 23.49
C ALA A 488 41.55 48.59 24.25
#